data_AF-A0A4Z0QJN0-F1
#
_entry.id   AF-A0A4Z0QJN0-F1
#
_cell.length_a   1.000
_cell.length_b   1.000
_cell.length_c   1.000
_cell.angle_alpha   90.00
_cell.angle_beta   90.00
_cell.angle_gamma   90.00
#
_symmetry.space_group_name_H-M   'P 1'
#
loop_
_entity.id
_entity.type
_entity.pdbx_description
1 polymer ?
#
loop_
_entity_poly.entity_id
_entity_poly.type
_entity_poly.pdbx_seq_one_letter_code
_entity_poly.pdbx_strand_id
1 'polypeptide(L)'
;GSVGAGHAITPQEVAEADSVIVAADIEVDLAKFAGLPMYRTSTGLALKKTAQELDKAVAEATPYQPAGKASQAATEGKIESAGAYRHLLTGVSYMLPMVVAGG
;
A
#
# COMPACT_ATOMS: atom_id res chain seq x y z
N GLY A 1 -5.16 17.31 8.32
CA GLY A 1 -6.20 18.34 8.29
C GLY A 1 -5.67 19.59 7.62
N SER A 2 -6.42 20.69 7.59
CA SER A 2 -5.98 21.96 6.97
C SER A 2 -4.66 22.51 7.52
N VAL A 3 -4.31 22.15 8.76
CA VAL A 3 -3.06 22.55 9.44
C VAL A 3 -1.91 21.53 9.28
N GLY A 4 -2.10 20.47 8.48
CA GLY A 4 -1.15 19.36 8.34
C GLY A 4 -1.45 18.16 9.25
N ALA A 5 -0.43 17.32 9.47
CA ALA A 5 -0.50 16.15 10.34
C ALA A 5 -0.15 16.54 11.79
N GLY A 6 -1.06 16.31 12.74
CA GLY A 6 -0.84 16.61 14.15
C GLY A 6 -0.01 15.56 14.90
N HIS A 7 -0.02 14.32 14.41
CA HIS A 7 0.82 13.23 14.91
C HIS A 7 1.37 12.47 13.71
N ALA A 8 2.63 12.72 13.38
CA ALA A 8 3.27 12.05 12.25
C ALA A 8 3.65 10.63 12.67
N ILE A 9 3.13 9.64 11.94
CA ILE A 9 3.51 8.24 12.12
C ILE A 9 4.97 8.07 11.68
N THR A 10 5.78 7.57 12.60
CA THR A 10 7.23 7.34 12.43
C THR A 10 7.51 6.06 11.66
N PRO A 11 8.66 5.94 10.98
CA PRO A 11 9.04 4.70 10.30
C PRO A 11 9.11 3.47 11.21
N GLN A 12 9.46 3.67 12.48
CA GLN A 12 9.53 2.61 13.49
C GLN A 12 8.13 2.07 13.81
N GLU A 13 7.16 2.95 14.04
CA GLU A 13 5.77 2.55 14.25
C GLU A 13 5.19 1.82 13.03
N VAL A 14 5.59 2.20 11.82
CA VAL A 14 5.21 1.47 10.60
C VAL A 14 5.81 0.06 10.59
N ALA A 15 7.07 -0.09 10.96
CA ALA A 15 7.76 -1.39 10.95
C ALA A 15 7.23 -2.36 12.00
N GLU A 16 6.73 -1.84 13.13
CA GLU A 16 6.15 -2.63 14.23
C GLU A 16 4.64 -2.86 14.06
N ALA A 17 3.98 -2.21 13.10
CA ALA A 17 2.54 -2.31 12.92
C ALA A 17 2.13 -3.65 12.29
N ASP A 18 1.19 -4.34 12.95
CA ASP A 18 0.55 -5.54 12.38
C ASP A 18 -0.47 -5.20 11.28
N SER A 19 -1.12 -4.03 11.39
CA SER A 19 -2.13 -3.57 10.44
C SER A 19 -2.31 -2.04 10.48
N VAL A 20 -2.84 -1.49 9.39
CA VAL A 20 -3.11 -0.05 9.21
C VAL A 20 -4.59 0.17 8.92
N ILE A 21 -5.24 1.00 9.73
CA ILE A 21 -6.63 1.42 9.50
C ILE A 21 -6.62 2.87 9.01
N VAL A 22 -7.18 3.11 7.83
CA VAL A 22 -7.28 4.44 7.22
C VAL A 22 -8.74 4.88 7.22
N ALA A 23 -9.10 5.74 8.18
CA ALA A 23 -10.38 6.43 8.21
C ALA A 23 -10.24 7.83 7.62
N ALA A 24 -10.49 8.00 6.32
CA ALA A 24 -10.30 9.27 5.63
C ALA A 24 -11.31 9.45 4.48
N ASP A 25 -11.87 10.66 4.39
CA ASP A 25 -12.79 11.06 3.31
C ASP A 25 -12.08 11.88 2.22
N ILE A 26 -10.75 11.93 2.27
CA ILE A 26 -9.88 12.63 1.34
C ILE A 26 -8.70 11.73 0.97
N GLU A 27 -8.00 12.08 -0.11
CA GLU A 27 -6.74 11.45 -0.47
C GLU A 27 -5.66 11.72 0.57
N VAL A 28 -4.92 10.67 0.91
CA VAL A 28 -3.85 10.67 1.91
C VAL A 28 -2.65 9.92 1.36
N ASP A 29 -1.44 10.39 1.68
CA ASP A 29 -0.22 9.66 1.30
C ASP A 29 -0.05 8.41 2.18
N LEU A 30 -0.19 7.26 1.55
CA LEU A 30 -0.10 5.94 2.16
C LEU A 30 1.12 5.14 1.69
N ALA A 31 1.99 5.73 0.87
CA ALA A 31 3.09 5.01 0.23
C ALA A 31 4.04 4.33 1.23
N LYS A 32 4.15 4.90 2.44
CA LYS A 32 4.94 4.36 3.55
C LYS A 32 4.38 3.08 4.17
N PHE A 33 3.11 2.75 3.94
CA PHE A 33 2.45 1.54 4.47
C PHE A 33 2.37 0.39 3.46
N ALA A 34 3.16 0.46 2.37
CA ALA A 34 3.17 -0.57 1.34
C ALA A 34 3.49 -1.95 1.94
N GLY A 35 2.71 -2.96 1.58
CA GLY A 35 2.86 -4.34 2.05
C GLY A 35 2.17 -4.66 3.38
N LEU A 36 1.80 -3.66 4.19
CA LEU A 36 1.07 -3.88 5.43
C LEU A 36 -0.41 -4.19 5.16
N PRO A 37 -1.04 -5.07 5.96
CA PRO A 37 -2.49 -5.28 5.92
C PRO A 37 -3.22 -3.97 6.20
N MET A 38 -4.05 -3.53 5.27
CA MET A 38 -4.74 -2.25 5.34
C MET A 38 -6.25 -2.41 5.19
N TYR A 39 -6.98 -1.68 6.04
CA TYR A 39 -8.41 -1.47 5.93
C TYR A 39 -8.72 0.01 5.72
N ARG A 40 -9.62 0.34 4.78
CA ARG A 40 -10.02 1.72 4.50
C ARG A 40 -11.51 1.92 4.79
N THR A 41 -11.84 3.02 5.45
CA THR A 41 -13.22 3.45 5.72
C THR A 41 -13.33 4.98 5.73
N SER A 42 -14.55 5.49 5.89
CA SER A 42 -14.85 6.92 6.02
C SER A 42 -14.66 7.42 7.46
N THR A 43 -14.41 8.72 7.64
CA THR A 43 -14.33 9.28 9.01
C THR A 43 -15.67 9.17 9.73
N GLY A 44 -16.77 9.37 9.00
CA GLY A 44 -18.12 9.27 9.55
C GLY A 44 -18.47 7.88 10.07
N LEU A 45 -18.07 6.81 9.37
CA LEU A 45 -18.28 5.44 9.84
C LEU A 45 -17.36 5.10 11.02
N ALA A 46 -16.09 5.47 10.95
CA ALA A 46 -15.14 5.24 12.04
C ALA A 46 -15.59 5.89 13.36
N LEU A 47 -16.24 7.06 13.31
CA LEU A 47 -16.75 7.76 14.49
C LEU A 47 -18.09 7.22 14.99
N LYS A 48 -19.02 6.87 14.09
CA LYS A 48 -20.39 6.45 14.46
C LYS A 48 -20.52 4.97 14.75
N LYS A 49 -19.65 4.15 14.16
CA LYS A 49 -19.72 2.68 14.17
C LYS A 49 -18.35 2.06 14.45
N THR A 50 -17.59 2.66 15.38
CA THR A 50 -16.18 2.31 15.65
C THR A 50 -15.95 0.82 15.87
N ALA A 51 -16.75 0.16 16.73
CA ALA A 51 -16.60 -1.27 17.00
C ALA A 51 -16.76 -2.12 15.73
N GLN A 52 -17.81 -1.84 14.95
CA GLN A 52 -18.05 -2.55 13.69
C GLN A 52 -16.90 -2.36 12.70
N GLU A 53 -16.37 -1.15 12.58
CA GLU A 53 -15.29 -0.88 11.62
C GLU A 53 -13.96 -1.49 12.08
N LEU A 54 -13.74 -1.63 13.39
CA LEU A 54 -12.58 -2.35 13.94
C LEU A 54 -12.69 -3.86 13.67
N ASP A 55 -13.86 -4.46 13.89
CA ASP A 55 -14.10 -5.87 13.58
C ASP A 55 -13.85 -6.17 12.10
N LYS A 56 -14.34 -5.30 11.21
CA LYS A 56 -14.06 -5.39 9.77
C LYS A 56 -12.59 -5.22 9.45
N ALA A 57 -11.90 -4.29 10.11
CA ALA A 57 -10.48 -4.10 9.88
C ALA A 57 -9.68 -5.37 10.16
N VAL A 58 -10.01 -6.09 11.24
CA VAL A 58 -9.35 -7.36 11.57
C VAL A 58 -9.69 -8.46 10.55
N ALA A 59 -10.91 -8.49 10.03
CA ALA A 59 -11.37 -9.55 9.12
C ALA A 59 -11.04 -9.30 7.64
N GLU A 60 -11.00 -8.04 7.20
CA GLU A 60 -11.00 -7.65 5.79
C GLU A 60 -9.73 -6.90 5.36
N ALA A 61 -8.80 -6.61 6.28
CA ALA A 61 -7.55 -5.95 5.92
C ALA A 61 -6.75 -6.79 4.91
N THR A 62 -6.29 -6.13 3.85
CA THR A 62 -5.50 -6.77 2.78
C THR A 62 -4.20 -6.02 2.54
N PRO A 63 -3.12 -6.70 2.09
CA PRO A 63 -1.84 -6.04 1.85
C PRO A 63 -1.98 -4.85 0.90
N TYR A 64 -1.59 -3.67 1.37
CA TYR A 64 -1.71 -2.45 0.57
C TYR A 64 -0.63 -2.35 -0.51
N GLN A 65 -1.02 -2.05 -1.75
CA GLN A 65 -0.11 -1.72 -2.83
C GLN A 65 -0.35 -0.28 -3.31
N PRO A 66 0.61 0.64 -3.14
CA PRO A 66 0.51 1.99 -3.69
C PRO A 66 0.46 1.93 -5.22
N ALA A 67 -0.49 2.66 -5.81
CA ALA A 67 -0.54 2.85 -7.25
C ALA A 67 0.75 3.57 -7.71
N GLY A 68 1.60 2.87 -8.45
CA GLY A 68 2.91 3.37 -8.91
C GLY A 68 4.12 2.52 -8.51
N LYS A 69 3.97 1.54 -7.60
CA LYS A 69 5.00 0.54 -7.30
C LYS A 69 4.54 -0.86 -7.70
N ALA A 70 4.61 -1.16 -9.00
CA ALA A 70 4.70 -2.55 -9.43
C ALA A 70 6.16 -3.00 -9.25
N SER A 71 6.53 -3.52 -8.07
CA SER A 71 7.52 -4.60 -7.90
C SER A 71 7.86 -4.85 -6.42
N GLN A 72 8.00 -6.13 -6.11
CA GLN A 72 8.61 -6.73 -4.91
C GLN A 72 7.81 -6.69 -3.60
N ALA A 73 6.88 -7.65 -3.48
CA ALA A 73 6.72 -8.37 -2.23
C ALA A 73 6.81 -9.88 -2.55
N ALA A 74 7.94 -10.45 -2.16
CA ALA A 74 8.11 -11.88 -2.04
C ALA A 74 7.19 -12.40 -0.93
N THR A 75 6.46 -13.49 -1.20
CA THR A 75 6.10 -14.43 -0.15
C THR A 75 6.09 -15.81 -0.78
N GLU A 76 7.01 -16.63 -0.28
CA GLU A 76 7.15 -18.05 -0.58
C GLU A 76 5.91 -18.82 -0.17
N GLY A 77 5.50 -19.74 -1.04
CA GLY A 77 4.40 -20.68 -0.81
C GLY A 77 4.38 -21.79 -1.85
N LYS A 78 5.34 -22.73 -1.72
CA LYS A 78 5.41 -24.09 -2.29
C LYS A 78 5.50 -24.30 -3.83
N ILE A 79 6.71 -24.73 -4.23
CA ILE A 79 7.09 -25.84 -5.15
C ILE A 79 6.13 -26.17 -6.33
N GLU A 80 6.54 -25.85 -7.57
CA GLU A 80 7.03 -26.83 -8.59
C GLU A 80 7.25 -26.16 -9.97
N SER A 81 8.44 -26.41 -10.54
CA SER A 81 8.91 -26.17 -11.92
C SER A 81 8.57 -24.85 -12.65
N ALA A 82 9.52 -23.89 -12.67
CA ALA A 82 9.76 -23.02 -13.85
C ALA A 82 11.06 -22.19 -13.71
N GLY A 83 12.16 -22.83 -13.29
CA GLY A 83 13.42 -22.16 -12.90
C GLY A 83 14.26 -21.52 -14.01
N ALA A 84 13.82 -21.51 -15.26
CA ALA A 84 14.59 -20.92 -16.37
C ALA A 84 13.82 -19.90 -17.23
N TYR A 85 12.48 -19.92 -17.20
CA TYR A 85 11.66 -19.13 -18.14
C TYR A 85 11.34 -17.71 -17.65
N ARG A 86 11.43 -17.45 -16.34
CA ARG A 86 10.99 -16.19 -15.73
C ARG A 86 12.03 -15.05 -15.83
N HIS A 87 13.29 -15.38 -16.12
CA HIS A 87 14.36 -14.40 -16.37
C HIS A 87 14.56 -14.10 -17.86
N LEU A 88 14.02 -14.93 -18.76
CA LEU A 88 14.03 -14.66 -20.20
C LEU A 88 12.96 -13.63 -20.62
N LEU A 89 11.90 -13.45 -19.82
CA LEU A 89 10.82 -12.49 -20.10
C LEU A 89 11.01 -11.10 -19.47
N THR A 90 12.03 -10.90 -18.62
CA THR A 90 12.37 -9.56 -18.09
C THR A 90 13.41 -8.85 -18.94
N GLY A 91 13.92 -9.49 -19.99
CA GLY A 91 14.87 -8.93 -20.93
C GLY A 91 14.18 -8.20 -22.08
N VAL A 92 13.61 -7.01 -21.83
CA VAL A 92 13.57 -5.85 -22.75
C VAL A 92 13.12 -4.62 -21.94
N SER A 93 14.07 -3.69 -21.80
CA SER A 93 13.97 -2.22 -21.80
C SER A 93 12.62 -1.57 -21.46
N TYR A 94 12.63 -0.69 -20.45
CA TYR A 94 12.04 0.64 -20.61
C TYR A 94 12.93 1.68 -19.90
N MET A 95 13.93 2.16 -20.63
CA MET A 95 14.49 3.50 -20.42
C MET A 95 13.44 4.47 -20.97
N LEU A 96 12.73 5.18 -20.09
CA LEU A 96 11.73 6.19 -20.50
C LEU A 96 12.37 7.20 -21.46
N PRO A 97 11.93 7.35 -22.73
CA PRO A 97 12.20 8.56 -23.47
C PRO A 97 11.05 9.52 -23.18
N MET A 98 11.33 10.63 -22.53
CA MET A 98 10.44 11.79 -22.62
C MET A 98 11.22 12.96 -23.20
N VAL A 99 10.95 13.22 -24.47
CA VAL A 99 11.25 14.45 -25.18
C VAL A 99 10.05 15.37 -25.00
N VAL A 100 10.30 16.61 -24.59
CA VAL A 100 9.41 17.74 -24.90
C VAL A 100 10.23 18.70 -25.76
N ALA A 101 9.79 18.84 -27.00
CA ALA A 101 10.28 19.79 -27.98
C ALA A 101 9.89 21.22 -27.58
N GLY A 102 10.73 22.18 -27.97
CA GLY A 102 10.55 23.60 -27.70
C GLY A 102 9.38 24.25 -28.42
N GLY A 103 9.01 25.41 -27.88
CA GLY A 103 7.98 26.34 -28.33
C GLY A 103 7.74 27.36 -27.24
#